data_AF-A0A2N5IBV0-F1
#
_entry.id   AF-A0A2N5IBV0-F1
#
_cell.length_a   1.000
_cell.length_b   1.000
_cell.length_c   1.000
_cell.angle_alpha   90.00
_cell.angle_beta   90.00
_cell.angle_gamma   90.00
#
_symmetry.space_group_name_H-M   'P 1'
#
loop_
_entity.id
_entity.type
_entity.pdbx_description
1 polymer ?
#
loop_
_entity_poly.entity_id
_entity_poly.type
_entity_poly.pdbx_seq_one_letter_code
_entity_poly.pdbx_strand_id
1 'polypeptide(L)'
;MVKKMREESIEYLRNRCWELCHEDVSVPEEIDKWAEKEGFGNEEEGYLVQCNGQYGYLYNEEYWHDEQTDTLAKDFAIEHQLKSGEVLQRLYEIGNQLSSKVEESILVIVGEKTGVMEAHELCIFFPFGVDNPTYKETLNLFMQVGKTVA
;
A
#
# COMPACT_ATOMS: atom_id res chain seq x y z
N MET A 1 -11.82 8.05 -3.98
CA MET A 1 -12.48 6.90 -4.66
C MET A 1 -11.53 5.72 -4.56
N VAL A 2 -11.96 4.59 -4.01
CA VAL A 2 -11.11 3.38 -3.94
C VAL A 2 -10.90 2.80 -5.32
N LYS A 3 -9.66 2.44 -5.63
CA LYS A 3 -9.28 1.78 -6.88
C LYS A 3 -9.01 0.30 -6.64
N LYS A 4 -9.31 -0.52 -7.64
CA LYS A 4 -8.92 -1.93 -7.63
C LYS A 4 -7.52 -2.05 -8.20
N MET A 5 -6.63 -2.79 -7.54
CA MET A 5 -5.24 -2.93 -8.01
C MET A 5 -5.15 -3.48 -9.45
N ARG A 6 -6.09 -4.34 -9.87
CA ARG A 6 -6.13 -4.92 -11.23
C ARG A 6 -6.38 -3.90 -12.34
N GLU A 7 -6.89 -2.72 -12.00
CA GLU A 7 -7.17 -1.63 -12.95
C GLU A 7 -5.97 -0.67 -13.08
N GLU A 8 -4.98 -0.81 -12.21
CA GLU A 8 -3.83 0.09 -12.10
C GLU A 8 -2.58 -0.62 -12.64
N SER A 9 -1.83 0.06 -13.51
CA SER A 9 -0.53 -0.43 -13.99
C SER A 9 0.53 -0.08 -12.97
N ILE A 10 1.02 -1.05 -12.20
CA ILE A 10 2.06 -0.86 -11.19
C ILE A 10 3.35 -1.54 -11.65
N GLU A 11 4.39 -0.73 -11.83
CA GLU A 11 5.77 -1.19 -12.05
C GLU A 11 6.57 -0.97 -10.77
N TYR A 12 7.15 -2.04 -10.23
CA TYR A 12 7.95 -1.99 -9.01
C TYR A 12 9.39 -1.58 -9.33
N LEU A 13 9.87 -0.54 -8.68
CA LEU A 13 11.17 0.05 -8.97
C LEU A 13 12.21 -0.29 -7.91
N ARG A 14 11.90 0.01 -6.64
CA ARG A 14 12.74 -0.35 -5.49
C ARG A 14 11.93 -1.04 -4.41
N ASN A 15 12.54 -2.02 -3.77
CA ASN A 15 11.98 -2.70 -2.60
C ASN A 15 12.23 -1.91 -1.31
N ARG A 16 11.72 -2.43 -0.19
CA ARG A 16 11.91 -1.86 1.16
C ARG A 16 13.37 -1.78 1.62
N CYS A 17 14.29 -2.51 0.99
CA CYS A 17 15.73 -2.46 1.25
C CYS A 17 16.44 -1.44 0.35
N TRP A 18 15.69 -0.65 -0.43
CA TRP A 18 16.18 0.28 -1.43
C TRP A 18 16.92 -0.35 -2.62
N GLU A 19 16.79 -1.66 -2.79
CA GLU A 19 17.36 -2.40 -3.92
C GLU A 19 16.41 -2.32 -5.12
N LEU A 20 16.97 -2.30 -6.33
CA LEU A 20 16.16 -2.37 -7.56
C LEU A 20 15.39 -3.69 -7.60
N CYS A 21 14.11 -3.62 -7.97
CA CYS A 21 13.29 -4.83 -8.11
C CYS A 21 13.73 -5.69 -9.30
N HIS A 22 14.22 -5.07 -10.38
CA HIS A 22 14.78 -5.73 -11.57
C HIS A 22 15.94 -4.91 -12.16
N GLU A 23 16.86 -5.58 -12.86
CA GLU A 23 18.12 -4.97 -13.36
C GLU A 23 17.91 -3.95 -14.51
N ASP A 24 16.80 -4.04 -15.23
CA ASP A 24 16.45 -3.20 -16.38
C ASP A 24 15.65 -1.94 -16.01
N VAL A 25 15.29 -1.80 -14.73
CA VAL A 25 14.55 -0.63 -14.25
C VAL A 25 15.50 0.54 -13.98
N SER A 26 15.14 1.73 -14.49
CA SER A 26 15.84 2.98 -14.21
C SER A 26 14.95 3.91 -13.40
N VAL A 27 15.43 4.36 -12.25
CA VAL A 27 14.76 5.37 -11.41
C VAL A 27 15.38 6.74 -11.68
N PRO A 28 14.58 7.78 -12.00
CA PRO A 28 15.11 9.13 -12.15
C PRO A 28 15.69 9.64 -10.81
N GLU A 29 16.85 10.31 -10.86
CA GLU A 29 17.60 10.77 -9.67
C GLU A 29 16.76 11.67 -8.76
N GLU A 30 15.86 12.48 -9.31
CA GLU A 30 14.97 13.35 -8.54
C GLU A 30 13.95 12.58 -7.69
N ILE A 31 13.51 11.41 -8.17
CA ILE A 31 12.57 10.55 -7.46
C ILE A 31 13.28 9.88 -6.28
N ASP A 32 14.48 9.36 -6.51
CA ASP A 32 15.31 8.77 -5.45
C ASP A 32 15.62 9.81 -4.36
N LYS A 33 16.07 11.01 -4.76
CA LYS A 33 16.36 12.09 -3.81
C LYS A 33 15.14 12.52 -3.01
N TRP A 34 13.97 12.59 -3.63
CA TRP A 34 12.73 12.90 -2.93
C TRP A 34 12.42 11.82 -1.90
N ALA A 35 12.43 10.55 -2.30
CA ALA A 35 12.08 9.46 -1.39
C ALA A 35 13.07 9.35 -0.21
N GLU A 36 14.36 9.51 -0.45
CA GLU A 36 15.38 9.57 0.60
C GLU A 36 15.17 10.77 1.55
N LYS A 37 14.87 11.95 0.99
CA LYS A 37 14.60 13.17 1.76
C LYS A 37 13.36 13.01 2.66
N GLU A 38 12.31 12.39 2.15
CA GLU A 38 11.07 12.16 2.90
C GLU A 38 11.17 10.93 3.82
N GLY A 39 12.28 10.19 3.79
CA GLY A 39 12.56 9.08 4.71
C GLY A 39 11.78 7.80 4.41
N PHE A 40 11.35 7.60 3.16
CA PHE A 40 10.73 6.35 2.73
C PHE A 40 11.78 5.23 2.68
N GLY A 41 11.41 4.01 3.08
CA GLY A 41 12.28 2.83 2.97
C GLY A 41 13.24 2.53 4.13
N ASN A 42 13.11 3.15 5.31
CA ASN A 42 13.96 2.81 6.47
C ASN A 42 13.32 1.86 7.50
N GLU A 43 11.98 1.78 7.61
CA GLU A 43 11.31 0.95 8.62
C GLU A 43 9.92 0.41 8.19
N GLU A 44 9.39 0.82 7.03
CA GLU A 44 7.98 0.63 6.68
C GLU A 44 7.83 -0.27 5.44
N GLU A 45 6.81 -1.12 5.44
CA GLU A 45 6.52 -2.07 4.35
C GLU A 45 6.02 -1.32 3.11
N GLY A 46 6.93 -1.04 2.18
CA GLY A 46 6.56 -0.38 0.94
C GLY A 46 7.62 -0.42 -0.14
N TYR A 47 7.24 0.12 -1.30
CA TYR A 47 8.00 0.06 -2.54
C TYR A 47 8.02 1.44 -3.20
N LEU A 48 9.14 1.77 -3.84
CA LEU A 48 9.11 2.82 -4.85
C LEU A 48 8.54 2.21 -6.13
N VAL A 49 7.50 2.82 -6.69
CA VAL A 49 6.78 2.29 -7.85
C VAL A 49 6.50 3.38 -8.89
N GLN A 50 6.19 2.95 -10.10
CA GLN A 50 5.44 3.74 -11.06
C GLN A 50 4.01 3.19 -11.15
N CYS A 51 3.02 4.00 -10.77
CA CYS A 51 1.59 3.66 -10.85
C CYS A 51 0.93 4.51 -11.94
N ASN A 52 0.40 3.89 -12.99
CA ASN A 52 -0.18 4.57 -14.17
C ASN A 52 0.72 5.66 -14.78
N GLY A 53 2.03 5.42 -14.83
CA GLY A 53 3.01 6.38 -15.34
C GLY A 53 3.43 7.47 -14.35
N GLN A 54 2.86 7.49 -13.13
CA GLN A 54 3.24 8.42 -12.07
C GLN A 54 4.16 7.73 -11.05
N TYR A 55 5.30 8.36 -10.76
CA TYR A 55 6.20 7.89 -9.70
C TYR A 55 5.62 8.15 -8.32
N GLY A 56 5.88 7.26 -7.38
CA GLY A 56 5.51 7.46 -5.98
C GLY A 56 5.92 6.29 -5.09
N TYR A 57 5.56 6.41 -3.82
CA TYR A 57 5.79 5.38 -2.81
C TYR A 57 4.49 4.62 -2.57
N LEU A 58 4.53 3.30 -2.65
CA LEU A 58 3.42 2.41 -2.36
C LEU A 58 3.66 1.77 -1.00
N TYR A 59 2.90 2.20 0.00
CA TYR A 59 2.79 1.48 1.27
C TYR A 59 1.78 0.34 1.10
N ASN A 60 2.08 -0.85 1.62
CA ASN A 60 1.18 -2.00 1.59
C ASN A 60 1.08 -2.65 2.97
N GLU A 61 -0.13 -2.98 3.37
CA GLU A 61 -0.39 -3.77 4.58
C GLU A 61 -1.15 -5.04 4.19
N GLU A 62 -0.65 -6.18 4.66
CA GLU A 62 -1.24 -7.48 4.42
C GLU A 62 -2.29 -7.83 5.48
N TYR A 63 -3.53 -8.10 5.05
CA TYR A 63 -4.64 -8.47 5.95
C TYR A 63 -5.03 -9.95 5.86
N TRP A 64 -4.61 -10.65 4.79
CA TRP A 64 -4.88 -12.07 4.60
C TRP A 64 -4.02 -12.68 3.49
N HIS A 65 -3.36 -13.81 3.77
CA HIS A 65 -2.70 -14.66 2.78
C HIS A 65 -3.36 -16.04 2.70
N ASP A 66 -3.63 -16.54 1.49
CA ASP A 66 -4.31 -17.84 1.28
C ASP A 66 -3.42 -19.02 1.73
N GLU A 67 -2.09 -18.87 1.69
CA GLU A 67 -1.15 -19.81 2.30
C GLU A 67 -1.00 -19.51 3.80
N GLN A 68 -1.51 -20.40 4.66
CA GLN A 68 -1.61 -20.24 6.12
C GLN A 68 -0.27 -20.20 6.90
N THR A 69 0.80 -19.59 6.40
CA THR A 69 2.14 -19.73 6.98
C THR A 69 2.71 -18.52 7.69
N ASP A 70 2.11 -17.33 7.60
CA ASP A 70 2.60 -16.18 8.37
C ASP A 70 1.67 -15.77 9.51
N THR A 71 2.25 -15.59 10.68
CA THR A 71 1.57 -15.45 11.97
C THR A 71 1.01 -14.04 12.22
N LEU A 72 1.27 -13.08 11.32
CA LEU A 72 0.85 -11.66 11.48
C LEU A 72 -0.37 -11.29 10.61
N ALA A 73 -0.50 -11.83 9.39
CA ALA A 73 -1.67 -11.61 8.52
C ALA A 73 -2.94 -12.38 8.93
N LYS A 74 -2.94 -12.95 10.15
CA LYS A 74 -4.00 -13.82 10.66
C LYS A 74 -4.95 -13.13 11.62
N ASP A 75 -4.56 -12.03 12.25
CA ASP A 75 -5.33 -11.50 13.38
C ASP A 75 -6.65 -10.84 12.94
N PHE A 76 -6.66 -10.08 11.84
CA PHE A 76 -7.87 -9.36 11.41
C PHE A 76 -9.03 -10.28 11.02
N ALA A 77 -8.79 -11.28 10.17
CA ALA A 77 -9.85 -12.19 9.74
C ALA A 77 -10.26 -13.19 10.84
N ILE A 78 -9.33 -13.58 11.71
CA ILE A 78 -9.61 -14.48 12.85
C ILE A 78 -10.37 -13.75 13.96
N GLU A 79 -9.96 -12.53 14.33
CA GLU A 79 -10.63 -11.69 15.33
C GLU A 79 -12.09 -11.41 14.95
N HIS A 80 -12.34 -11.16 13.66
CA HIS A 80 -13.68 -10.86 13.14
C HIS A 80 -14.44 -12.07 12.58
N GLN A 81 -13.87 -13.28 12.66
CA GLN A 81 -14.46 -14.52 12.13
C GLN A 81 -14.91 -14.40 10.66
N LEU A 82 -14.17 -13.66 9.85
CA LEU A 82 -14.52 -13.36 8.46
C LEU A 82 -14.11 -14.50 7.53
N LYS A 83 -14.95 -14.80 6.55
CA LYS A 83 -14.57 -15.61 5.37
C LYS A 83 -13.78 -14.73 4.40
N SER A 84 -12.95 -15.35 3.55
CA SER A 84 -12.15 -14.63 2.54
C SER A 84 -12.95 -13.60 1.71
N GLY A 85 -14.18 -13.91 1.29
CA GLY A 85 -15.03 -12.96 0.57
C GLY A 85 -15.50 -11.77 1.40
N GLU A 86 -15.63 -11.94 2.71
CA GLU A 86 -16.03 -10.88 3.66
C GLU A 86 -14.84 -9.99 4.04
N VAL A 87 -13.62 -10.54 4.09
CA VAL A 87 -12.37 -9.78 4.27
C VAL A 87 -12.25 -8.73 3.17
N LEU A 88 -12.41 -9.14 1.92
CA LEU A 88 -12.29 -8.24 0.78
C LEU A 88 -13.32 -7.10 0.81
N GLN A 89 -14.59 -7.42 1.09
CA GLN A 89 -15.62 -6.40 1.26
C GLN A 89 -15.25 -5.41 2.36
N ARG A 90 -14.70 -5.90 3.47
CA ARG A 90 -14.28 -5.07 4.59
C ARG A 90 -13.12 -4.15 4.22
N LEU A 91 -12.15 -4.62 3.45
CA LEU A 91 -11.06 -3.79 2.92
C LEU A 91 -11.58 -2.68 2.00
N TYR A 92 -12.59 -2.95 1.16
CA TYR A 92 -13.24 -1.90 0.37
C TYR A 92 -13.93 -0.85 1.25
N GLU A 93 -14.58 -1.26 2.34
CA GLU A 93 -15.20 -0.32 3.30
C GLU A 93 -14.16 0.56 3.99
N ILE A 94 -13.08 -0.04 4.50
CA ILE A 94 -11.93 0.67 5.10
C ILE A 94 -11.32 1.63 4.10
N GLY A 95 -11.04 1.15 2.89
CA GLY A 95 -10.46 1.96 1.82
C GLY A 95 -11.37 3.15 1.46
N ASN A 96 -12.69 2.97 1.43
CA ASN A 96 -13.61 4.05 1.12
C ASN A 96 -13.61 5.11 2.22
N GLN A 97 -13.60 4.69 3.49
CA GLN A 97 -13.48 5.61 4.63
C GLN A 97 -12.15 6.37 4.60
N LEU A 98 -11.05 5.71 4.27
CA LEU A 98 -9.74 6.35 4.15
C LEU A 98 -9.72 7.34 2.98
N SER A 99 -10.18 6.92 1.80
CA SER A 99 -10.17 7.74 0.58
C SER A 99 -11.03 9.00 0.66
N SER A 100 -11.96 9.08 1.61
CA SER A 100 -12.78 10.28 1.87
C SER A 100 -12.16 11.27 2.85
N LYS A 101 -11.01 10.90 3.45
CA LYS A 101 -10.33 11.67 4.50
C LYS A 101 -8.90 12.06 4.11
N VAL A 102 -8.34 11.46 3.06
CA VAL A 102 -6.99 11.78 2.54
C VAL A 102 -7.10 12.74 1.35
N GLU A 103 -5.97 13.35 0.99
CA GLU A 103 -5.86 14.19 -0.20
C GLU A 103 -6.24 13.42 -1.48
N GLU A 104 -6.87 14.09 -2.44
CA GLU A 104 -7.36 13.46 -3.68
C GLU A 104 -6.24 12.87 -4.55
N SER A 105 -5.02 13.40 -4.40
CA SER A 105 -3.81 12.91 -5.07
C SER A 105 -3.32 11.56 -4.53
N ILE A 106 -3.68 11.20 -3.29
CA ILE A 106 -3.28 9.94 -2.66
C ILE A 106 -4.27 8.86 -3.06
N LEU A 107 -3.76 7.77 -3.64
CA LEU A 107 -4.62 6.68 -4.09
C LEU A 107 -4.68 5.58 -3.03
N VAL A 108 -5.90 5.20 -2.67
CA VAL A 108 -6.16 4.03 -1.83
C VAL A 108 -6.55 2.88 -2.75
N ILE A 109 -5.76 1.82 -2.70
CA ILE A 109 -5.83 0.68 -3.61
C ILE A 109 -6.13 -0.56 -2.77
N VAL A 110 -7.17 -1.31 -3.13
CA VAL A 110 -7.42 -2.64 -2.55
C VAL A 110 -6.84 -3.68 -3.50
N GLY A 111 -5.88 -4.46 -2.98
CA GLY A 111 -5.23 -5.54 -3.68
C GLY A 111 -6.09 -6.81 -3.70
N GLU A 112 -6.21 -7.43 -4.87
CA GLU A 112 -6.77 -8.77 -4.99
C GLU A 112 -5.95 -9.58 -6.02
N LYS A 113 -5.05 -10.46 -5.57
CA LYS A 113 -4.35 -11.43 -6.43
C LYS A 113 -3.77 -10.80 -7.71
N THR A 114 -2.85 -9.85 -7.58
CA THR A 114 -2.16 -9.24 -8.73
C THR A 114 -0.67 -9.08 -8.47
N GLY A 115 0.15 -9.71 -9.32
CA GLY A 115 1.62 -9.61 -9.27
C GLY A 115 2.25 -10.54 -8.25
N VAL A 116 3.33 -10.06 -7.60
CA VAL A 116 4.13 -10.78 -6.57
C VAL A 116 3.32 -11.04 -5.29
N MET A 117 2.14 -10.44 -5.14
CA MET A 117 1.35 -10.47 -3.91
C MET A 117 0.04 -11.25 -4.13
N GLU A 118 -0.03 -12.45 -3.53
CA GLU A 118 -1.21 -13.35 -3.56
C GLU A 118 -2.23 -13.07 -2.43
N ALA A 119 -2.03 -11.99 -1.67
CA ALA A 119 -2.79 -11.63 -0.49
C ALA A 119 -3.96 -10.65 -0.75
N HIS A 120 -4.89 -10.57 0.22
CA HIS A 120 -5.78 -9.42 0.36
C HIS A 120 -5.05 -8.31 1.13
N GLU A 121 -4.84 -7.19 0.46
CA GLU A 121 -4.03 -6.09 0.97
C GLU A 121 -4.76 -4.77 0.83
N LEU A 122 -4.41 -3.83 1.70
CA LEU A 122 -4.76 -2.44 1.52
C LEU A 122 -3.48 -1.64 1.29
N CYS A 123 -3.39 -1.00 0.13
CA CYS A 123 -2.23 -0.24 -0.29
C CYS A 123 -2.57 1.25 -0.39
N ILE A 124 -1.59 2.09 -0.08
CA ILE A 124 -1.67 3.54 -0.25
C ILE A 124 -0.52 3.99 -1.14
N PHE A 125 -0.88 4.59 -2.28
CA PHE A 125 0.08 5.20 -3.17
C PHE A 125 0.20 6.69 -2.87
N PHE A 126 1.40 7.09 -2.47
CA PHE A 126 1.81 8.46 -2.23
C PHE A 126 2.57 8.96 -3.46
N PRO A 127 1.96 9.84 -4.28
CA PRO A 127 2.63 10.33 -5.47
C PRO A 127 3.87 11.16 -5.16
N PHE A 128 4.82 11.18 -6.09
CA PHE A 128 5.97 12.08 -6.07
C PHE A 128 5.54 13.53 -5.77
N GLY A 129 6.20 14.14 -4.79
CA GLY A 129 5.90 15.49 -4.31
C GLY A 129 5.09 15.53 -3.01
N VAL A 130 4.54 14.41 -2.54
CA VAL A 130 4.02 14.29 -1.16
C VAL A 130 5.16 14.49 -0.17
N ASP A 131 4.92 15.23 0.91
CA ASP A 131 5.90 15.45 1.97
C ASP A 131 5.71 14.47 3.15
N ASN A 132 6.75 14.35 3.98
CA ASN A 132 6.76 13.47 5.14
C ASN A 132 5.61 13.75 6.14
N PRO A 133 5.22 15.00 6.43
CA PRO A 133 4.03 15.29 7.23
C PRO A 133 2.74 14.67 6.68
N THR A 134 2.38 14.95 5.41
CA THR A 134 1.18 14.38 4.77
C THR A 134 1.23 12.85 4.77
N TYR A 135 2.40 12.27 4.50
CA TYR A 135 2.62 10.83 4.58
C TYR A 135 2.33 10.27 5.98
N LYS A 136 2.97 10.82 7.02
CA LYS A 136 2.82 10.35 8.41
C LYS A 136 1.39 10.55 8.90
N GLU A 137 0.72 11.65 8.55
CA GLU A 137 -0.69 11.88 8.88
C GLU A 137 -1.61 10.85 8.23
N THR A 138 -1.38 10.56 6.95
CA THR A 138 -2.15 9.55 6.21
C THR A 138 -1.93 8.14 6.76
N LEU A 139 -0.69 7.77 7.08
CA LEU A 139 -0.40 6.48 7.71
C LEU A 139 -1.00 6.36 9.11
N ASN A 140 -0.93 7.41 9.91
CA ASN A 140 -1.59 7.40 11.23
C ASN A 140 -3.10 7.21 11.09
N LEU A 141 -3.72 7.87 10.11
CA LEU A 141 -5.13 7.69 9.81
C LEU A 141 -5.43 6.26 9.33
N PHE A 142 -4.59 5.72 8.45
CA PHE A 142 -4.68 4.34 8.00
C PHE A 142 -4.64 3.36 9.16
N MET A 143 -3.64 3.48 10.04
CA MET A 143 -3.50 2.63 11.22
C MET A 143 -4.67 2.80 12.19
N GLN A 144 -5.23 4.01 12.32
CA GLN A 144 -6.43 4.23 13.11
C GLN A 144 -7.65 3.56 12.49
N VAL A 145 -7.96 3.79 11.21
CA VAL A 145 -9.13 3.21 10.54
C VAL A 145 -9.00 1.68 10.46
N GLY A 146 -7.82 1.17 10.17
CA GLY A 146 -7.49 -0.26 10.19
C GLY A 146 -7.69 -0.89 11.57
N LYS A 147 -7.35 -0.18 12.66
CA LYS A 147 -7.57 -0.63 14.05
C LYS A 147 -8.98 -0.41 14.60
N THR A 148 -9.74 0.59 14.14
CA THR A 148 -11.10 0.84 14.66
C THR A 148 -12.12 -0.18 14.15
N VAL A 149 -11.66 -1.02 13.23
CA VAL A 149 -12.38 -2.10 12.59
C VAL A 149 -11.83 -3.46 13.05
N ALA A 150 -10.73 -3.46 13.82
CA ALA A 150 -10.22 -4.59 14.60
C ALA A 150 -10.99 -4.67 15.94
#